data_AF-A0A1Y2D2M3-F1
#
_entry.id   AF-A0A1Y2D2M3-F1
#
_cell.length_a   1.000
_cell.length_b   1.000
_cell.length_c   1.000
_cell.angle_alpha   90.00
_cell.angle_beta   90.00
_cell.angle_gamma   90.00
#
_symmetry.space_group_name_H-M   'P 1'
#
loop_
_entity.id
_entity.type
_entity.pdbx_description
1 polymer ?
#
loop_
_entity_poly.entity_id
_entity_poly.type
_entity_poly.pdbx_seq_one_letter_code
_entity_poly.pdbx_strand_id
1 'polypeptide(L)'
;METLPNAIKALGEEFGPSGIVILQILGWISFGIIYIGLQYAGVDPAEFCRTNKLTVFTWVFEKGGNVLLAYLLNRALGPVRWQVAKAVLPGSHKAINRLVQPIAGVLGFKASDEKDEKESKKIK
;
A
#
# COMPACT_ATOMS: atom_id res chain seq x y z
N MET A 1 18.06 4.37 0.89
CA MET A 1 16.73 3.93 0.41
C MET A 1 16.32 2.75 1.27
N GLU A 2 15.33 2.91 2.14
CA GLU A 2 14.77 1.76 2.86
C GLU A 2 14.06 0.84 1.87
N THR A 3 14.34 -0.45 1.96
CA THR A 3 13.70 -1.46 1.11
C THR A 3 12.21 -1.57 1.51
N LEU A 4 11.32 -1.73 0.53
CA LEU A 4 9.87 -1.86 0.71
C LEU A 4 9.42 -2.79 1.87
N PRO A 5 10.06 -3.97 2.11
CA PRO A 5 9.73 -4.80 3.27
C PRO A 5 10.04 -4.16 4.63
N ASN A 6 11.09 -3.33 4.72
CA ASN A 6 11.44 -2.63 5.96
C ASN A 6 10.45 -1.49 6.25
N ALA A 7 9.94 -0.84 5.22
CA ALA A 7 8.88 0.16 5.37
C ALA A 7 7.60 -0.47 5.95
N ILE A 8 7.10 -1.57 5.37
CA ILE A 8 5.86 -2.22 5.88
C ILE A 8 6.01 -2.63 7.36
N LYS A 9 7.19 -3.13 7.73
CA LYS A 9 7.50 -3.52 9.12
C LYS A 9 7.55 -2.30 10.04
N ALA A 10 8.21 -1.23 9.62
CA ALA A 10 8.26 0.04 10.35
C ALA A 10 6.87 0.66 10.53
N LEU A 11 5.94 0.53 9.57
CA LEU A 11 4.58 1.06 9.70
C LEU A 11 3.70 0.20 10.60
N GLY A 12 3.91 -1.12 10.59
CA GLY A 12 3.30 -2.03 11.55
C GLY A 12 3.76 -1.73 12.99
N GLU A 13 5.02 -1.36 13.16
CA GLU A 13 5.58 -0.94 14.45
C GLU A 13 5.12 0.48 14.86
N GLU A 14 5.00 1.42 13.93
CA GLU A 14 4.70 2.84 14.19
C GLU A 14 3.18 3.15 14.27
N PHE A 15 2.34 2.42 13.53
CA PHE A 15 0.88 2.67 13.45
C PHE A 15 0.01 1.42 13.58
N GLY A 16 0.60 0.24 13.82
CA GLY A 16 -0.13 -1.00 14.01
C GLY A 16 -0.87 -1.50 12.75
N PRO A 17 -1.86 -2.40 12.92
CA PRO A 17 -2.59 -3.04 11.81
C PRO A 17 -3.33 -2.03 10.91
N SER A 18 -3.74 -0.90 11.48
CA SER A 18 -4.48 0.15 10.76
C SER A 18 -3.67 0.77 9.62
N GLY A 19 -2.36 0.95 9.81
CA GLY A 19 -1.47 1.49 8.79
C GLY A 19 -1.29 0.55 7.59
N ILE A 20 -1.25 -0.76 7.84
CA ILE A 20 -1.17 -1.79 6.79
C ILE A 20 -2.44 -1.78 5.94
N VAL A 21 -3.61 -1.69 6.58
CA VAL A 21 -4.90 -1.66 5.88
C VAL A 21 -5.01 -0.42 4.97
N ILE A 22 -4.61 0.76 5.47
CA ILE A 22 -4.62 2.01 4.67
C ILE A 22 -3.70 1.89 3.46
N LEU A 23 -2.48 1.41 3.66
CA LEU A 23 -1.52 1.20 2.58
C LEU A 23 -2.10 0.27 1.51
N GLN A 24 -2.78 -0.79 1.93
CA GLN A 24 -3.40 -1.74 1.02
C GLN A 24 -4.56 -1.09 0.24
N ILE A 25 -5.46 -0.35 0.92
CA ILE A 25 -6.58 0.37 0.28
C ILE A 25 -6.05 1.40 -0.72
N LEU A 26 -5.09 2.23 -0.32
CA LEU A 26 -4.43 3.18 -1.22
C LEU A 26 -3.78 2.44 -2.40
N GLY A 27 -3.25 1.24 -2.16
CA GLY A 27 -2.68 0.40 -3.18
C GLY A 27 -3.66 -0.11 -4.22
N TRP A 28 -4.88 -0.45 -3.82
CA TRP A 28 -5.96 -0.83 -4.73
C TRP A 28 -6.51 0.36 -5.51
N ILE A 29 -6.71 1.51 -4.86
CA ILE A 29 -7.21 2.74 -5.50
C ILE A 29 -6.22 3.21 -6.57
N SER A 30 -4.93 3.32 -6.22
CA SER A 30 -3.89 3.72 -7.17
C SER A 30 -3.77 2.75 -8.34
N PHE A 31 -3.83 1.43 -8.10
CA PHE A 31 -3.86 0.44 -9.17
C PHE A 31 -5.03 0.65 -10.12
N GLY A 32 -6.24 0.83 -9.57
CA GLY A 32 -7.45 1.04 -10.35
C GLY A 32 -7.38 2.28 -11.24
N ILE A 33 -6.93 3.41 -10.68
CA ILE A 33 -6.78 4.68 -11.42
C ILE A 33 -5.76 4.52 -12.55
N ILE A 34 -4.61 3.90 -12.28
CA ILE A 34 -3.57 3.67 -13.30
C ILE A 34 -4.10 2.76 -14.40
N TYR A 35 -4.75 1.65 -14.03
CA TYR A 35 -5.25 0.69 -15.00
C TYR A 35 -6.31 1.32 -15.92
N ILE A 36 -7.29 2.05 -15.37
CA ILE A 36 -8.29 2.76 -16.16
C ILE A 36 -7.64 3.84 -17.03
N GLY A 37 -6.66 4.57 -16.49
CA GLY A 37 -5.91 5.58 -17.23
C GLY A 37 -5.16 5.00 -18.44
N LEU A 38 -4.50 3.85 -18.27
CA LEU A 38 -3.81 3.15 -19.35
C LEU A 38 -4.78 2.67 -20.44
N GLN A 39 -5.94 2.14 -20.04
CA GLN A 39 -6.97 1.71 -20.98
C GLN A 39 -7.56 2.89 -21.76
N TYR A 40 -7.87 3.99 -21.08
CA TYR A 40 -8.41 5.19 -21.72
C TYR A 40 -7.41 5.86 -22.67
N ALA A 41 -6.13 5.85 -22.31
CA ALA A 41 -5.06 6.37 -23.15
C ALA A 41 -4.71 5.46 -24.34
N GLY A 42 -5.29 4.26 -24.44
CA GLY A 42 -5.00 3.32 -25.52
C GLY A 42 -3.54 2.85 -25.53
N VAL A 43 -2.89 2.79 -24.37
CA VAL A 43 -1.48 2.40 -24.27
C VAL A 43 -1.35 0.91 -24.59
N ASP A 44 -0.47 0.59 -25.55
CA ASP A 44 0.01 -0.77 -25.79
C ASP A 44 1.48 -0.89 -25.32
N PRO A 45 1.72 -1.51 -24.15
CA PRO A 45 3.07 -1.65 -23.60
C PRO A 45 3.94 -2.61 -24.42
N ALA A 46 3.36 -3.56 -25.14
CA ALA A 46 4.12 -4.46 -26.01
C ALA A 46 4.64 -3.69 -27.22
N GLU A 47 3.80 -2.86 -27.83
CA GLU A 47 4.18 -2.02 -28.97
C GLU A 47 5.21 -0.95 -28.57
N PHE A 48 5.06 -0.37 -27.39
CA PHE A 48 6.08 0.52 -26.83
C PHE A 48 7.43 -0.19 -26.68
N CYS A 49 7.45 -1.43 -26.17
CA CYS A 49 8.68 -2.22 -26.03
C CYS A 49 9.28 -2.59 -27.40
N ARG A 50 8.46 -2.93 -28.40
CA ARG A 50 8.93 -3.21 -29.78
C ARG A 50 9.61 -1.98 -30.39
N THR A 51 8.97 -0.81 -30.28
CA THR A 51 9.50 0.45 -30.80
C THR A 51 10.85 0.80 -30.18
N ASN A 52 11.04 0.51 -28.88
CA ASN A 52 12.27 0.80 -28.15
C ASN A 52 13.30 -0.36 -28.19
N LYS A 53 13.07 -1.40 -29.01
CA LYS A 53 13.94 -2.59 -29.12
C LYS A 53 14.18 -3.32 -27.79
N LEU A 54 13.20 -3.26 -26.88
CA LEU A 54 13.20 -3.94 -25.58
C LEU A 54 12.60 -5.35 -25.70
N THR A 55 13.21 -6.19 -26.53
CA THR A 55 12.69 -7.53 -26.91
C THR A 55 12.39 -8.45 -25.74
N VAL A 56 13.17 -8.38 -24.65
CA VAL A 56 12.93 -9.16 -23.42
C VAL A 56 11.62 -8.75 -22.75
N PHE A 57 11.32 -7.45 -22.71
CA PHE A 57 10.11 -6.92 -22.10
C PHE A 57 8.89 -7.05 -23.03
N THR A 58 9.09 -7.05 -24.35
CA THR A 58 8.01 -7.26 -25.33
C THR A 58 7.26 -8.56 -25.05
N TRP A 59 7.94 -9.69 -24.90
CA TRP A 59 7.27 -10.98 -24.63
C TRP A 59 6.49 -10.98 -23.32
N VAL A 60 7.02 -10.28 -22.31
CA VAL A 60 6.40 -10.12 -21.00
C VAL A 60 5.11 -9.28 -21.09
N PHE A 61 5.14 -8.18 -21.84
CA PHE A 61 3.97 -7.32 -22.03
C PHE A 61 2.96 -7.84 -23.06
N GLU A 62 3.37 -8.69 -24.01
CA GLU A 62 2.43 -9.42 -24.89
C GLU A 62 1.51 -10.34 -24.09
N LYS A 63 2.02 -10.95 -23.01
CA LYS A 63 1.21 -11.80 -22.13
C LYS A 63 0.54 -11.03 -20.99
N GLY A 64 1.23 -10.04 -20.43
CA GLY A 64 0.76 -9.30 -19.24
C GLY A 64 -0.07 -8.05 -19.54
N GLY A 65 0.06 -7.48 -20.74
CA GLY A 65 -0.65 -6.30 -21.22
C GLY A 65 -0.64 -5.12 -20.24
N ASN A 66 -1.75 -4.37 -20.25
CA ASN A 66 -1.96 -3.21 -19.40
C ASN A 66 -2.06 -3.54 -17.91
N VAL A 67 -2.46 -4.76 -17.55
CA VAL A 67 -2.53 -5.20 -16.15
C VAL A 67 -1.13 -5.24 -15.54
N LEU A 68 -0.15 -5.79 -16.26
CA LEU A 68 1.22 -5.88 -15.79
C LEU A 68 1.87 -4.50 -15.71
N LEU A 69 1.64 -3.64 -16.71
CA LEU A 69 2.14 -2.26 -16.67
C LEU A 69 1.53 -1.49 -15.49
N ALA A 70 0.21 -1.60 -15.29
CA ALA A 70 -0.46 -1.01 -14.15
C ALA A 70 0.11 -1.53 -12.82
N TYR A 71 0.40 -2.82 -12.72
CA TYR A 71 1.01 -3.41 -11.52
C TYR A 71 2.40 -2.83 -11.23
N LEU A 72 3.25 -2.72 -12.25
CA LEU A 72 4.61 -2.17 -12.12
C LEU A 72 4.60 -0.70 -11.72
N LEU A 73 3.76 0.12 -12.37
CA LEU A 73 3.56 1.53 -12.03
C LEU A 73 3.01 1.66 -10.60
N ASN A 74 2.02 0.84 -10.25
CA ASN A 74 1.46 0.79 -8.91
C ASN A 74 2.50 0.43 -7.85
N ARG A 75 3.44 -0.47 -8.17
CA ARG A 75 4.55 -0.84 -7.27
C ARG A 75 5.57 0.29 -7.15
N ALA A 76 5.86 1.00 -8.25
CA ALA A 76 6.74 2.16 -8.26
C ALA A 76 6.22 3.31 -7.36
N LEU A 77 4.90 3.44 -7.22
CA LEU A 77 4.26 4.40 -6.31
C LEU A 77 4.31 4.00 -4.83
N GLY A 78 4.93 2.87 -4.47
CA GLY A 78 5.08 2.42 -3.09
C GLY A 78 5.58 3.50 -2.11
N PRO A 79 6.70 4.19 -2.39
CA PRO A 79 7.23 5.25 -1.53
C PRO A 79 6.31 6.48 -1.43
N VAL A 80 5.53 6.78 -2.47
CA VAL A 80 4.58 7.90 -2.43
C VAL A 80 3.37 7.54 -1.57
N ARG A 81 2.81 6.33 -1.74
CA ARG A 81 1.71 5.83 -0.90
C ARG A 81 2.09 5.79 0.56
N TRP A 82 3.35 5.48 0.86
CA TRP A 82 3.90 5.55 2.21
C TRP A 82 3.78 6.94 2.83
N GLN A 83 4.28 7.97 2.12
CA GLN A 83 4.22 9.35 2.60
C GLN A 83 2.77 9.84 2.75
N VAL A 84 1.90 9.48 1.80
CA VAL A 84 0.46 9.79 1.88
C VAL A 84 -0.18 9.09 3.08
N ALA A 85 0.12 7.81 3.33
CA ALA A 85 -0.38 7.09 4.48
C ALA A 85 0.04 7.77 5.78
N LYS A 86 1.32 8.16 5.93
CA LYS A 86 1.81 8.90 7.11
C LYS A 86 1.11 10.25 7.32
N ALA A 87 0.76 10.96 6.24
CA ALA A 87 0.04 12.22 6.34
C ALA A 87 -1.45 12.03 6.70
N VAL A 88 -2.07 10.97 6.20
CA VAL A 88 -3.51 10.69 6.38
C VAL A 88 -3.78 10.04 7.73
N LEU A 89 -2.88 9.18 8.22
CA LEU A 89 -3.01 8.42 9.46
C LEU A 89 -3.36 9.26 10.71
N PRO A 90 -2.72 10.42 10.99
CA PRO A 90 -3.05 11.23 12.17
C PRO A 90 -4.49 11.77 12.14
N GLY A 91 -4.97 12.21 10.97
CA GLY A 91 -6.31 12.77 10.82
C GLY A 91 -7.42 11.71 10.73
N SER A 92 -7.07 10.50 10.31
CA SER A 92 -8.03 9.42 10.06
C SER A 92 -7.92 8.27 11.07
N HIS A 93 -6.97 8.33 12.02
CA HIS A 93 -6.73 7.32 13.05
C HIS A 93 -8.02 6.92 13.78
N LYS A 94 -8.85 7.89 14.15
CA LYS A 94 -10.09 7.65 14.91
C LYS A 94 -11.20 6.99 14.08
N ALA A 95 -11.28 7.32 12.79
CA ALA A 95 -12.25 6.73 11.86
C ALA A 95 -11.83 5.32 11.43
N ILE A 96 -10.53 5.13 11.24
CA ILE A 96 -9.96 3.88 10.75
C ILE A 96 -9.85 2.87 11.88
N ASN A 97 -9.51 3.27 13.10
CA ASN A 97 -9.52 2.37 14.25
C ASN A 97 -10.93 1.79 14.49
N ARG A 98 -12.00 2.57 14.26
CA ARG A 98 -13.39 2.06 14.30
C ARG A 98 -13.71 1.01 13.22
N LEU A 99 -13.15 1.15 12.02
CA LEU A 99 -13.37 0.21 10.92
C LEU A 99 -12.47 -1.03 11.01
N VAL A 100 -11.26 -0.87 11.54
CA VAL A 100 -10.21 -1.91 11.57
C VAL A 100 -10.25 -2.73 12.86
N GLN A 101 -10.71 -2.21 14.00
CA GLN A 101 -10.89 -2.98 15.24
C GLN A 101 -11.64 -4.31 15.08
N PRO A 102 -12.79 -4.38 14.38
CA PRO A 102 -13.49 -5.65 14.18
C PRO A 102 -12.70 -6.65 13.32
N ILE A 103 -11.81 -6.17 12.44
CA ILE A 103 -10.98 -7.01 11.56
C ILE A 103 -9.67 -7.41 12.27
N ALA A 104 -9.09 -6.53 13.08
CA ALA A 104 -7.88 -6.78 13.85
C ALA A 104 -8.08 -7.91 14.88
N GLY A 105 -9.26 -7.97 15.51
CA GLY A 105 -9.65 -9.07 16.39
C GLY A 105 -9.73 -10.42 15.69
N VAL A 106 -10.13 -10.45 14.42
CA VAL A 106 -10.17 -11.69 13.60
C VAL A 106 -8.78 -12.12 13.13
N LEU A 107 -7.88 -11.17 12.88
CA LEU A 107 -6.51 -11.42 12.43
C LEU A 107 -5.51 -11.68 13.57
N GLY A 108 -5.97 -11.73 14.82
CA GLY A 108 -5.12 -12.04 15.99
C GLY A 108 -4.17 -10.90 16.40
N PHE A 109 -4.31 -9.71 15.81
CA PHE A 109 -3.59 -8.54 16.28
C PHE A 109 -4.30 -8.01 17.52
N LYS A 110 -3.74 -8.31 18.70
CA LYS A 110 -4.17 -7.67 19.95
C LYS A 110 -4.08 -6.16 19.74
N ALA A 111 -5.23 -5.48 19.85
CA ALA A 111 -5.22 -4.06 20.11
C ALA A 111 -4.33 -3.87 21.34
N SER A 112 -3.21 -3.15 21.17
CA SER A 112 -2.45 -2.66 22.31
C SER A 112 -3.34 -1.60 22.95
N ASP A 113 -4.33 -2.07 23.71
CA ASP A 113 -5.16 -1.21 24.52
C ASP A 113 -4.23 -0.40 25.40
N GLU A 114 -4.50 0.89 25.36
CA GLU A 114 -4.10 2.04 26.18
C GLU A 114 -4.23 1.78 27.71
N LYS A 115 -3.80 0.61 28.20
CA LYS A 115 -3.97 0.13 29.58
C LYS A 115 -2.66 -0.13 30.32
N ASP A 116 -1.50 0.00 29.69
CA ASP A 116 -0.23 -0.15 30.41
C ASP A 116 0.25 1.15 31.07
N GLU A 117 -0.35 2.31 30.77
CA GLU A 117 0.03 3.58 31.39
C GLU A 117 -0.62 3.82 32.77
N LYS A 118 -1.61 3.01 33.17
CA LYS A 118 -2.27 3.17 34.48
C LYS A 118 -1.70 2.30 35.60
N GLU A 119 -0.90 1.28 35.30
CA GLU A 119 -0.30 0.44 36.35
C GLU A 119 1.04 0.98 36.90
N SER A 120 1.78 1.80 36.14
CA SER A 120 3.07 2.32 36.62
C SER A 120 2.93 3.47 37.65
N LYS A 121 1.77 4.14 37.75
CA LYS A 121 1.54 5.22 38.73
C LYS A 121 0.99 4.78 40.08
N LYS A 122 0.83 3.48 40.34
CA LYS A 122 0.36 2.97 41.65
C LYS A 122 1.47 2.41 42.55
N ILE A 123 2.73 2.44 42.10
CA ILE A 123 3.88 2.06 42.92
C ILE A 123 4.82 3.26 43.02
N LYS A 124 4.50 4.17 43.95
CA LYS A 124 5.46 4.93 44.73
C LYS A 124 4.75 5.54 45.94
#